data_AF-A0A6I4WFF8-F1
#
_entry.id   AF-A0A6I4WFF8-F1
#
_cell.length_a   1.000
_cell.length_b   1.000
_cell.length_c   1.000
_cell.angle_alpha   90.00
_cell.angle_beta   90.00
_cell.angle_gamma   90.00
#
_symmetry.space_group_name_H-M   'P 1'
#
loop_
_entity.id
_entity.type
_entity.pdbx_description
1 polymer ?
#
loop_
_entity_poly.entity_id
_entity_poly.type
_entity_poly.pdbx_seq_one_letter_code
_entity_poly.pdbx_strand_id
1 'polypeptide(L)'
;MEDFDQERERRRVESDLETATLNVRLLLQQALQWWNCLQVDEPTPERQRIGAGTVKAVNLALNALHHVEDLLSPEHLVDGDVEQAERLIEPLGEYRARLRAELERVEPLLREQAVRAVGAGLSREKAAEVAQVPPETLDEWTVSASSR
;
A
#
# COMPACT_ATOMS: atom_id res chain seq x y z
N MET A 1 -8.38 -13.33 -37.85
CA MET A 1 -7.44 -12.28 -37.41
C MET A 1 -7.72 -11.97 -35.94
N GLU A 2 -9.00 -11.88 -35.54
CA GLU A 2 -9.46 -11.70 -34.15
C GLU A 2 -8.95 -12.74 -33.14
N ASP A 3 -8.94 -14.05 -33.45
CA ASP A 3 -8.48 -15.08 -32.49
C ASP A 3 -7.00 -14.95 -32.08
N PHE A 4 -6.15 -14.44 -32.97
CA PHE A 4 -4.72 -14.25 -32.68
C PHE A 4 -4.48 -13.03 -31.79
N ASP A 5 -5.28 -11.97 -31.99
CA ASP A 5 -5.22 -10.77 -31.17
C ASP A 5 -5.75 -11.05 -29.75
N GLN A 6 -6.78 -11.91 -29.62
CA GLN A 6 -7.30 -12.37 -28.33
C GLN A 6 -6.28 -13.23 -27.57
N GLU A 7 -5.63 -14.20 -28.21
CA GLU A 7 -4.63 -15.05 -27.55
C GLU A 7 -3.39 -14.24 -27.12
N ARG A 8 -2.99 -13.24 -27.91
CA ARG A 8 -1.89 -12.34 -27.55
C ARG A 8 -2.27 -11.48 -26.34
N GLU A 9 -3.49 -10.97 -26.30
CA GLU A 9 -4.00 -10.17 -25.18
C GLU A 9 -4.09 -11.02 -23.90
N ARG A 10 -4.62 -12.25 -23.99
CA ARG A 10 -4.69 -13.17 -22.85
C ARG A 10 -3.33 -13.40 -22.21
N ARG A 11 -2.31 -13.71 -23.02
CA ARG A 11 -0.92 -13.90 -22.52
C ARG A 11 -0.32 -12.66 -21.88
N ARG A 12 -0.68 -11.47 -22.36
CA ARG A 12 -0.23 -10.21 -21.76
C ARG A 12 -0.85 -10.06 -20.37
N VAL A 13 -2.16 -10.23 -20.25
CA VAL A 13 -2.89 -10.15 -18.98
C VAL A 13 -2.39 -11.20 -17.98
N GLU A 14 -2.17 -12.44 -18.41
CA GLU A 14 -1.57 -13.51 -17.59
C GLU A 14 -0.19 -13.08 -17.02
N SER A 15 0.69 -12.56 -17.87
CA SER A 15 2.03 -12.09 -17.47
C SER A 15 1.98 -10.88 -16.53
N ASP A 16 1.07 -9.94 -16.78
CA ASP A 16 0.89 -8.74 -15.94
C ASP A 16 0.35 -9.13 -14.56
N LEU A 17 -0.59 -10.09 -14.52
CA LEU A 17 -1.17 -10.64 -13.29
C LEU A 17 -0.13 -11.37 -12.42
N GLU A 18 0.71 -12.19 -13.03
CA GLU A 18 1.83 -12.87 -12.35
C GLU A 18 2.81 -11.85 -11.75
N THR A 19 3.18 -10.83 -12.55
CA THR A 19 4.11 -9.77 -12.13
C THR A 19 3.55 -8.96 -10.98
N ALA A 20 2.29 -8.53 -11.08
CA ALA A 20 1.63 -7.73 -10.06
C ALA A 20 1.42 -8.52 -8.76
N THR A 21 1.05 -9.80 -8.85
CA THR A 21 0.93 -10.70 -7.68
C THR A 21 2.27 -10.91 -6.98
N LEU A 22 3.36 -11.09 -7.74
CA LEU A 22 4.71 -11.19 -7.20
C LEU A 22 5.12 -9.89 -6.48
N ASN A 23 4.82 -8.73 -7.07
CA ASN A 23 5.10 -7.44 -6.47
C ASN A 23 4.37 -7.24 -5.14
N VAL A 24 3.09 -7.61 -5.04
CA VAL A 24 2.34 -7.57 -3.78
C VAL A 24 3.02 -8.41 -2.71
N ARG A 25 3.44 -9.65 -3.03
CA ARG A 25 4.13 -10.53 -2.07
C ARG A 25 5.46 -9.96 -1.59
N LEU A 26 6.29 -9.45 -2.50
CA LEU A 26 7.60 -8.88 -2.17
C LEU A 26 7.47 -7.62 -1.30
N LEU A 27 6.52 -6.74 -1.64
CA LEU A 27 6.30 -5.50 -0.89
C LEU A 27 5.68 -5.76 0.49
N LEU A 28 4.79 -6.75 0.61
CA LEU A 28 4.29 -7.22 1.90
C LEU A 28 5.42 -7.79 2.77
N GLN A 29 6.30 -8.62 2.19
CA GLN A 29 7.46 -9.15 2.91
C GLN A 29 8.39 -8.03 3.38
N GLN A 30 8.62 -7.03 2.52
CA GLN A 30 9.44 -5.87 2.86
C GLN A 30 8.80 -5.06 4.00
N ALA A 31 7.50 -4.80 3.95
CA ALA A 31 6.77 -4.12 5.02
C ALA A 31 6.92 -4.85 6.36
N LEU A 32 6.76 -6.18 6.36
CA LEU A 32 6.92 -7.01 7.56
C LEU A 32 8.37 -7.00 8.10
N GLN A 33 9.37 -6.96 7.21
CA GLN A 33 10.78 -6.85 7.62
C GLN A 33 11.06 -5.53 8.31
N TRP A 34 10.60 -4.40 7.74
CA TRP A 34 10.76 -3.10 8.39
C TRP A 34 10.00 -3.05 9.72
N TRP A 35 8.81 -3.64 9.80
CA TRP A 35 8.05 -3.69 11.06
C TRP A 35 8.78 -4.44 12.18
N ASN A 36 9.43 -5.57 11.89
CA ASN A 36 10.22 -6.29 12.90
C ASN A 36 11.34 -5.41 13.50
N CYS A 37 11.81 -4.40 12.77
CA CYS A 37 12.78 -3.44 13.27
C CYS A 37 12.16 -2.31 14.14
N LEU A 38 10.84 -2.12 14.13
CA LEU A 38 10.12 -1.12 14.96
C LEU A 38 9.87 -1.57 16.39
N GLN A 39 10.06 -2.86 16.71
CA GLN A 39 9.79 -3.44 18.03
C GLN A 39 10.83 -3.09 19.12
N VAL A 40 11.65 -2.06 18.89
CA VAL A 40 12.64 -1.56 19.87
C VAL A 40 12.09 -0.30 20.55
N ASP A 41 12.14 -0.28 21.89
CA ASP A 41 11.26 0.51 22.76
C ASP A 41 11.42 2.05 22.74
N GLU A 42 12.36 2.63 22.01
CA GLU A 42 12.61 4.09 22.04
C GLU A 42 12.32 4.81 20.70
N PRO A 43 11.71 6.02 20.74
CA PRO A 43 11.45 6.84 19.54
C PRO A 43 12.74 7.51 19.05
N THR A 44 13.56 6.75 18.33
CA THR A 44 14.80 7.23 17.70
C THR A 44 14.55 7.74 16.27
N PRO A 45 15.45 8.58 15.70
CA PRO A 45 15.44 8.92 14.27
C PRO A 45 15.45 7.68 13.36
N GLU A 46 16.04 6.58 13.83
CA GLU A 46 16.04 5.29 13.14
C GLU A 46 14.64 4.68 13.08
N ARG A 47 13.88 4.69 14.19
CA ARG A 47 12.47 4.26 14.22
C ARG A 47 11.60 5.07 13.26
N GLN A 48 11.84 6.37 13.14
CA GLN A 48 11.13 7.23 12.19
C GLN A 48 11.41 6.84 10.74
N ARG A 49 12.68 6.52 10.40
CA ARG A 49 13.06 6.04 9.06
C ARG A 49 12.44 4.69 8.75
N ILE A 50 12.43 3.77 9.71
CA ILE A 50 11.84 2.44 9.58
C ILE A 50 10.31 2.55 9.41
N GLY A 51 9.65 3.42 10.17
CA GLY A 51 8.21 3.70 10.03
C GLY A 51 7.87 4.25 8.65
N ALA A 52 8.64 5.22 8.16
CA ALA A 52 8.50 5.74 6.81
C ALA A 52 8.75 4.65 5.74
N GLY A 53 9.76 3.80 5.93
CA GLY A 53 10.03 2.67 5.04
C GLY A 53 8.87 1.65 5.00
N THR A 54 8.27 1.37 6.16
CA THR A 54 7.12 0.48 6.29
C THR A 54 5.92 1.03 5.51
N VAL A 55 5.57 2.29 5.72
CA VAL A 55 4.44 2.93 5.01
C VAL A 55 4.64 2.96 3.51
N LYS A 56 5.85 3.29 3.05
CA LYS A 56 6.16 3.29 1.62
C LYS A 56 5.94 1.90 1.02
N ALA A 57 6.45 0.86 1.68
CA ALA A 57 6.29 -0.52 1.22
C ALA A 57 4.81 -0.94 1.20
N VAL A 58 4.05 -0.58 2.23
CA VAL A 58 2.61 -0.90 2.32
C VAL A 58 1.79 -0.17 1.26
N ASN A 59 2.02 1.13 1.04
CA ASN A 59 1.31 1.90 0.00
C ASN A 59 1.63 1.39 -1.40
N LEU A 60 2.89 1.02 -1.67
CA LEU A 60 3.27 0.37 -2.93
C LEU A 60 2.57 -0.99 -3.09
N ALA A 61 2.48 -1.77 -2.01
CA ALA A 61 1.79 -3.07 -2.04
C ALA A 61 0.28 -2.91 -2.28
N LEU A 62 -0.36 -1.90 -1.68
CA LEU A 62 -1.77 -1.59 -1.90
C LEU A 62 -2.04 -1.11 -3.33
N ASN A 63 -1.14 -0.30 -3.92
CA ASN A 63 -1.27 0.11 -5.32
C ASN A 63 -1.08 -1.08 -6.27
N ALA A 64 -0.11 -1.95 -6.00
CA ALA A 64 0.08 -3.18 -6.77
C ALA A 64 -1.16 -4.10 -6.66
N LEU A 65 -1.73 -4.21 -5.45
CA LEU A 65 -2.95 -4.97 -5.21
C LEU A 65 -4.14 -4.40 -5.97
N HIS A 66 -4.31 -3.07 -5.97
CA HIS A 66 -5.36 -2.41 -6.74
C HIS A 66 -5.22 -2.67 -8.24
N HIS A 67 -3.99 -2.68 -8.76
CA HIS A 67 -3.73 -3.03 -10.16
C HIS A 67 -4.09 -4.50 -10.47
N VAL A 68 -3.81 -5.44 -9.55
CA VAL A 68 -4.25 -6.83 -9.70
C VAL A 68 -5.77 -6.92 -9.75
N GLU A 69 -6.48 -6.21 -8.86
CA GLU A 69 -7.93 -6.21 -8.81
C GLU A 69 -8.57 -5.61 -10.07
N ASP A 70 -7.94 -4.58 -10.64
CA ASP A 70 -8.32 -3.99 -11.93
C ASP A 70 -8.20 -5.02 -13.06
N LEU A 71 -7.06 -5.71 -13.16
CA LEU A 71 -6.85 -6.78 -14.15
C LEU A 71 -7.82 -7.97 -14.00
N LEU A 72 -8.35 -8.19 -12.80
CA LEU A 72 -9.35 -9.23 -12.51
C LEU A 72 -10.79 -8.74 -12.71
N SER A 73 -11.00 -7.47 -13.09
CA SER A 73 -12.32 -6.92 -13.37
C SER A 73 -13.00 -7.69 -14.51
N PRO A 74 -14.32 -7.94 -14.46
CA PRO A 74 -15.06 -8.62 -15.53
C PRO A 74 -14.88 -8.00 -16.92
N GLU A 75 -14.52 -6.72 -17.01
CA GLU A 75 -14.22 -6.00 -18.26
C GLU A 75 -12.94 -6.49 -18.95
N HIS A 76 -12.07 -7.20 -18.23
CA HIS A 76 -10.77 -7.69 -18.69
C HIS A 76 -10.67 -9.22 -18.71
N LEU A 77 -11.69 -9.94 -18.24
CA LEU A 77 -11.71 -11.41 -18.21
C LEU A 77 -12.16 -11.97 -19.57
N VAL A 78 -11.36 -12.88 -20.13
CA VAL A 78 -11.77 -13.72 -21.28
C VAL A 78 -12.45 -15.00 -20.74
N ASP A 79 -13.35 -15.60 -21.51
CA ASP A 79 -13.97 -16.89 -21.15
C ASP A 79 -12.88 -17.96 -20.85
N GLY A 80 -12.85 -18.44 -19.60
CA GLY A 80 -11.81 -19.35 -19.09
C GLY A 80 -10.95 -18.76 -17.95
N ASP A 81 -10.91 -17.43 -17.82
CA ASP A 81 -10.11 -16.73 -16.80
C ASP A 81 -10.83 -16.59 -15.44
N VAL A 82 -12.13 -16.86 -15.40
CA VAL A 82 -12.98 -16.72 -14.21
C VAL A 82 -12.51 -17.63 -13.07
N GLU A 83 -12.20 -18.90 -13.35
CA GLU A 83 -11.70 -19.83 -12.31
C GLU A 83 -10.32 -19.44 -11.78
N GLN A 84 -9.49 -18.76 -12.60
CA GLN A 84 -8.18 -18.28 -12.18
C GLN A 84 -8.31 -16.99 -11.35
N ALA A 85 -9.21 -16.10 -11.75
CA ALA A 85 -9.58 -14.92 -10.98
C ALA A 85 -10.11 -15.30 -9.60
N GLU A 86 -11.06 -16.24 -9.53
CA GLU A 86 -11.63 -16.74 -8.27
C GLU A 86 -10.55 -17.33 -7.33
N ARG A 87 -9.59 -18.08 -7.88
CA ARG A 87 -8.45 -18.63 -7.12
C ARG A 87 -7.51 -17.56 -6.55
N LEU A 88 -7.47 -16.37 -7.15
CA LEU A 88 -6.59 -15.28 -6.73
C LEU A 88 -7.27 -14.28 -5.79
N ILE A 89 -8.59 -14.11 -5.88
CA ILE A 89 -9.36 -13.16 -5.07
C ILE A 89 -9.15 -13.38 -3.56
N GLU A 90 -9.21 -14.63 -3.09
CA GLU A 90 -9.07 -14.95 -1.65
C GLU A 90 -7.68 -14.58 -1.09
N PRO A 91 -6.55 -15.02 -1.67
CA PRO A 91 -5.21 -14.57 -1.25
C PRO A 91 -5.01 -13.05 -1.30
N LEU A 92 -5.58 -12.37 -2.30
CA LEU A 92 -5.48 -10.91 -2.44
C LEU A 92 -6.25 -10.20 -1.31
N GLY A 93 -7.42 -10.72 -0.94
CA GLY A 93 -8.19 -10.27 0.22
C GLY A 93 -7.40 -10.40 1.53
N GLU A 94 -6.70 -11.53 1.73
CA GLU A 94 -5.82 -11.70 2.89
C GLU A 94 -4.66 -10.71 2.91
N TYR A 95 -3.99 -10.49 1.77
CA TYR A 95 -2.92 -9.51 1.68
C TYR A 95 -3.43 -8.10 1.98
N ARG A 96 -4.61 -7.73 1.45
CA ARG A 96 -5.27 -6.45 1.75
C ARG A 96 -5.49 -6.26 3.24
N ALA A 97 -6.07 -7.25 3.90
CA ALA A 97 -6.36 -7.20 5.32
C ALA A 97 -5.08 -7.03 6.15
N ARG A 98 -4.02 -7.76 5.79
CA ARG A 98 -2.72 -7.65 6.46
C ARG A 98 -2.08 -6.29 6.24
N LEU A 99 -2.05 -5.78 5.01
CA LEU A 99 -1.50 -4.47 4.71
C LEU A 99 -2.24 -3.34 5.45
N ARG A 100 -3.57 -3.41 5.53
CA ARG A 100 -4.36 -2.45 6.32
C ARG A 100 -4.08 -2.53 7.81
N ALA A 101 -3.99 -3.74 8.37
CA ALA A 101 -3.63 -3.91 9.77
C ALA A 101 -2.24 -3.34 10.09
N GLU A 102 -1.29 -3.42 9.16
CA GLU A 102 0.01 -2.77 9.33
C GLU A 102 -0.09 -1.25 9.27
N LEU A 103 -0.90 -0.66 8.38
CA LEU A 103 -1.15 0.79 8.35
C LEU A 103 -1.75 1.30 9.67
N GLU A 104 -2.79 0.63 10.18
CA GLU A 104 -3.45 0.99 11.44
C GLU A 104 -2.46 0.99 12.62
N ARG A 105 -1.48 0.06 12.60
CA ARG A 105 -0.46 -0.03 13.64
C ARG A 105 0.60 1.08 13.57
N VAL A 106 0.96 1.53 12.36
CA VAL A 106 1.94 2.62 12.19
C VAL A 106 1.29 4.01 12.21
N GLU A 107 -0.03 4.11 12.07
CA GLU A 107 -0.77 5.37 12.06
C GLU A 107 -0.38 6.33 13.20
N PRO A 108 -0.26 5.90 14.48
CA PRO A 108 0.12 6.81 15.56
C PRO A 108 1.51 7.45 15.35
N LEU A 109 2.46 6.70 14.77
CA LEU A 109 3.80 7.21 14.45
C LEU A 109 3.74 8.23 13.31
N LEU A 110 2.91 7.97 12.28
CA LEU A 110 2.73 8.89 11.16
C LEU A 110 2.05 10.17 11.60
N ARG A 111 1.04 10.05 12.46
CA ARG A 111 0.37 11.18 13.06
C ARG A 111 1.32 12.04 13.88
N GLU A 112 2.20 11.43 14.67
CA GLU A 112 3.22 12.16 15.41
C GLU A 112 4.21 12.86 14.48
N GLN A 113 4.67 12.19 13.42
CA GLN A 113 5.56 12.80 12.41
C GLN A 113 4.89 13.97 11.70
N ALA A 114 3.62 13.84 11.31
CA ALA A 114 2.80 14.88 10.72
C ALA A 114 2.71 16.12 11.62
N VAL A 115 2.33 15.93 12.89
CA VAL A 115 2.19 17.02 13.85
C VAL A 115 3.54 17.72 14.07
N ARG A 116 4.63 16.97 14.20
CA ARG A 116 5.99 17.53 14.32
C ARG A 116 6.40 18.32 13.08
N ALA A 117 6.10 17.81 11.89
CA ALA A 117 6.44 18.48 10.63
C ALA A 117 5.72 19.84 10.52
N VAL A 118 4.43 19.89 10.83
CA VAL A 118 3.67 21.14 10.87
C VAL A 118 4.19 22.08 11.96
N GLY A 119 4.49 21.58 13.16
CA GLY A 119 5.08 22.37 14.25
C GLY A 119 6.46 22.95 13.90
N ALA A 120 7.20 22.32 12.98
CA ALA A 120 8.47 22.81 12.45
C ALA A 120 8.32 23.85 11.33
N GLY A 121 7.08 24.22 10.96
CA GLY A 121 6.79 25.24 9.95
C GLY A 121 6.86 24.75 8.51
N LEU A 122 6.83 23.43 8.27
CA LEU A 122 6.73 22.87 6.92
C LEU A 122 5.37 23.21 6.28
N SER A 123 5.35 23.38 4.96
CA SER A 123 4.09 23.57 4.24
C SER A 123 3.20 22.33 4.35
N ARG A 124 1.90 22.52 4.15
CA ARG A 124 0.90 21.44 4.20
C ARG A 124 1.27 20.27 3.29
N GLU A 125 1.61 20.55 2.03
CA GLU A 125 2.00 19.51 1.07
C GLU A 125 3.25 18.77 1.54
N LYS A 126 4.22 19.50 2.11
CA LYS A 126 5.48 18.90 2.55
C LYS A 126 5.34 18.08 3.83
N ALA A 127 4.50 18.53 4.76
CA ALA A 127 4.17 17.77 5.96
C ALA A 127 3.39 16.48 5.62
N ALA A 128 2.46 16.55 4.66
CA ALA A 128 1.73 15.39 4.15
C ALA A 128 2.66 14.39 3.46
N GLU A 129 3.59 14.87 2.63
CA GLU A 129 4.62 14.05 1.99
C GLU A 129 5.53 13.34 3.02
N VAL A 130 5.97 14.05 4.05
CA VAL A 130 6.82 13.49 5.13
C VAL A 130 6.07 12.41 5.90
N ALA A 131 4.80 12.64 6.22
CA ALA A 131 3.94 11.68 6.90
C ALA A 131 3.39 10.58 5.97
N GLN A 132 3.66 10.68 4.66
CA GLN A 132 3.19 9.75 3.62
C GLN A 132 1.67 9.53 3.64
N VAL A 133 0.92 10.60 3.87
CA VAL A 133 -0.55 10.61 3.86
C VAL A 133 -1.09 11.65 2.89
N PRO A 134 -2.34 11.51 2.44
CA PRO A 134 -3.01 12.56 1.69
C PRO A 134 -3.10 13.88 2.50
N PRO A 135 -3.02 15.06 1.86
CA PRO A 135 -3.11 16.35 2.55
C PRO A 135 -4.38 16.52 3.39
N GLU A 136 -5.49 15.92 2.99
CA GLU A 136 -6.75 15.90 3.72
C GLU A 136 -6.66 15.15 5.06
N THR A 137 -5.93 14.03 5.11
CA THR A 137 -5.69 13.27 6.34
C THR A 137 -4.84 14.06 7.34
N LEU A 138 -3.92 14.89 6.82
CA LEU A 138 -3.10 15.77 7.66
C LEU A 138 -3.95 16.80 8.42
N ASP A 139 -5.00 17.34 7.80
CA ASP A 139 -5.86 18.34 8.41
C ASP A 139 -6.63 17.73 9.62
N GLU A 140 -7.17 16.51 9.46
CA GLU A 140 -7.86 15.78 10.54
C GLU A 140 -6.96 15.53 11.76
N TRP A 141 -5.71 15.15 11.48
CA TRP A 141 -4.72 14.80 12.49
C TRP A 141 -4.23 16.01 13.28
N THR A 142 -4.11 17.17 12.64
CA THR A 142 -3.57 18.40 13.23
C THR A 142 -4.63 19.25 13.94
N VAL A 143 -5.86 19.33 13.42
CA VAL A 143 -6.99 20.02 14.09
C VAL A 143 -7.31 19.39 15.45
N SER A 144 -7.25 18.05 15.52
CA SER A 144 -7.45 17.31 16.77
C SER A 144 -6.36 17.57 17.83
N ALA A 145 -5.16 18.02 17.43
CA ALA A 145 -4.05 18.30 18.33
C ALA A 145 -4.11 19.73 18.92
N SER A 146 -4.75 20.68 18.22
CA SER A 146 -4.90 22.08 18.66
C SER A 146 -6.04 22.31 19.66
N SER A 147 -6.80 21.27 20.01
CA SER A 147 -7.94 21.35 20.94
C SER A 147 -7.61 20.86 22.37
N ARG A 148 -6.32 20.69 22.70
CA ARG A 148 -5.84 20.32 24.04
C ARG A 148 -4.91 21.38 24.61
#